data_AF-A0A1A8E8T9-F1
#
_entry.id   AF-A0A1A8E8T9-F1
#
_cell.length_a   1.000
_cell.length_b   1.000
_cell.length_c   1.000
_cell.angle_alpha   90.00
_cell.angle_beta   90.00
_cell.angle_gamma   90.00
#
_symmetry.space_group_name_H-M   'P 1'
#
loop_
_entity.id
_entity.type
_entity.pdbx_description
1 polymer ?
#
loop_
_entity_poly.entity_id
_entity_poly.type
_entity_poly.pdbx_seq_one_letter_code
_entity_poly.pdbx_strand_id
1 'polypeptide(L)'
;HIDPYSLTMALAAGARMYGAQIYNPAPVTALNPTPDGKWDVQTPHGTICANRIVNTAGFWAREVGKMIGFEHPTIPVHHQYVVTATVPEVKALKKELAVIRDLEGSYY
;
A
#
# COMPACT_ATOMS: atom_id res chain seq x y z
N HIS A 1 0.41 -0.74 -17.98
CA HIS A 1 1.20 -0.55 -16.74
C HIS A 1 0.84 0.82 -16.17
N ILE A 2 1.40 1.20 -15.02
CA ILE A 2 1.22 2.52 -14.43
C ILE A 2 2.41 2.83 -13.51
N ASP A 3 2.75 4.10 -13.33
CA ASP A 3 3.69 4.53 -12.29
C ASP A 3 2.98 4.51 -10.93
N PRO A 4 3.34 3.60 -10.00
CA PRO A 4 2.67 3.48 -8.71
C PRO A 4 2.91 4.70 -7.81
N TYR A 5 4.04 5.40 -7.96
CA TYR A 5 4.32 6.59 -7.16
C TYR A 5 3.37 7.73 -7.53
N SER A 6 3.32 8.07 -8.82
CA SER A 6 2.43 9.13 -9.31
C SER A 6 0.96 8.80 -9.06
N LEU A 7 0.55 7.54 -9.23
CA LEU A 7 -0.81 7.11 -8.89
C LEU A 7 -1.15 7.37 -7.42
N THR A 8 -0.25 6.99 -6.50
CA THR A 8 -0.45 7.20 -5.05
C THR A 8 -0.56 8.67 -4.72
N MET A 9 0.30 9.52 -5.30
CA MET A 9 0.28 10.96 -5.07
C MET A 9 -0.99 11.62 -5.65
N ALA A 10 -1.44 11.18 -6.83
CA ALA A 10 -2.68 11.67 -7.42
C ALA A 10 -3.91 11.32 -6.55
N LEU A 11 -3.97 10.09 -6.03
CA LEU A 11 -5.02 9.67 -5.11
C LEU A 11 -4.97 10.45 -3.79
N ALA A 12 -3.77 10.68 -3.23
CA ALA A 12 -3.60 11.47 -2.01
C ALA A 12 -4.03 12.94 -2.21
N ALA A 13 -3.73 13.54 -3.36
CA ALA A 13 -4.20 14.87 -3.71
C ALA A 13 -5.73 14.93 -3.80
N GLY A 14 -6.34 13.97 -4.50
CA GLY A 14 -7.80 13.84 -4.57
C GLY A 14 -8.44 13.66 -3.19
N ALA A 15 -7.88 12.79 -2.34
CA ALA A 15 -8.40 12.56 -0.99
C ALA A 15 -8.39 13.84 -0.14
N ARG A 16 -7.30 14.63 -0.17
CA ARG A 16 -7.23 15.92 0.52
C ARG A 16 -8.24 16.93 -0.02
N MET A 17 -8.43 16.98 -1.33
CA MET A 17 -9.43 17.85 -1.96
C MET A 17 -10.86 17.56 -1.45
N TYR A 18 -11.16 16.30 -1.14
CA TYR A 18 -12.44 15.89 -0.56
C TYR A 18 -12.43 15.80 0.98
N GLY A 19 -11.45 16.41 1.65
CA GLY A 19 -11.43 16.61 3.11
C GLY A 19 -10.74 15.51 3.93
N ALA A 20 -10.09 14.52 3.30
CA ALA A 20 -9.30 13.54 4.03
C ALA A 20 -8.03 14.18 4.62
N GLN A 21 -7.69 13.79 5.84
CA GLN A 21 -6.45 14.18 6.51
C GLN A 21 -5.42 13.06 6.37
N ILE A 22 -4.20 13.40 5.97
CA ILE A 22 -3.09 12.45 5.81
C ILE A 22 -1.95 12.89 6.73
N TYR A 23 -1.68 12.08 7.76
CA TYR A 23 -0.61 12.31 8.73
C TYR A 23 0.58 11.40 8.43
N ASN A 24 1.76 11.99 8.22
CA ASN A 24 2.99 11.25 7.98
C ASN A 24 4.22 12.09 8.36
N PRO A 25 5.19 11.56 9.14
CA PRO A 25 5.17 10.25 9.80
C PRO A 25 4.20 10.24 11.00
N ALA A 26 3.39 9.19 11.14
CA ALA A 26 2.49 8.97 12.27
C ALA A 26 2.20 7.47 12.45
N PRO A 27 3.21 6.65 12.81
CA PRO A 27 3.02 5.20 12.93
C PRO A 27 2.05 4.87 14.06
N VAL A 28 1.18 3.89 13.84
CA VAL A 28 0.32 3.33 14.89
C VAL A 28 1.17 2.47 15.81
N THR A 29 1.09 2.71 17.11
CA THR A 29 1.82 1.96 18.14
C THR A 29 0.92 1.07 18.99
N ALA A 30 -0.38 1.36 19.09
CA ALA A 30 -1.35 0.49 19.78
C ALA A 30 -2.79 0.66 19.27
N LEU A 31 -3.48 -0.49 19.23
CA LEU A 31 -4.89 -0.79 18.97
C LEU A 31 -5.80 -0.95 20.20
N ASN A 32 -6.61 0.01 20.66
CA ASN A 32 -7.51 -0.24 21.80
C ASN A 32 -9.00 -0.06 21.43
N PRO A 33 -9.84 -1.11 21.50
CA PRO A 33 -11.28 -0.95 21.38
C PRO A 33 -11.86 -0.34 22.66
N THR A 34 -12.82 0.57 22.52
CA THR A 34 -13.51 1.23 23.64
C THR A 34 -14.86 0.56 23.95
N PRO A 35 -15.41 0.71 25.17
CA PRO A 35 -16.71 0.11 25.53
C PRO A 35 -17.89 0.55 24.66
N ASP A 36 -17.82 1.74 24.06
CA ASP A 36 -18.84 2.27 23.14
C ASP A 36 -18.64 1.81 21.68
N GLY A 37 -17.73 0.85 21.42
CA GLY A 37 -17.50 0.24 20.13
C GLY A 37 -16.62 1.06 19.17
N LYS A 38 -15.95 2.10 19.67
CA LYS A 38 -14.96 2.89 18.92
C LYS A 38 -13.54 2.35 19.15
N TRP A 39 -12.57 3.07 18.63
CA TRP A 39 -11.15 2.74 18.70
C TRP A 39 -10.32 3.94 19.14
N ASP A 40 -9.40 3.70 20.08
CA ASP A 40 -8.31 4.59 20.39
C ASP A 40 -7.05 4.12 19.65
N VAL A 41 -6.63 4.90 18.65
CA VAL A 41 -5.43 4.67 17.83
C VAL A 41 -4.28 5.47 18.40
N GLN A 42 -3.31 4.79 19.01
CA GLN A 42 -2.14 5.47 19.59
C GLN A 42 -1.05 5.70 18.54
N THR A 43 -0.44 6.89 18.58
CA THR A 43 0.72 7.28 17.77
C THR A 43 1.72 8.04 18.66
N PRO A 44 2.97 8.27 18.22
CA PRO A 44 3.91 9.14 18.92
C PRO A 44 3.45 10.59 19.10
N HIS A 45 2.42 11.02 18.36
CA HIS A 45 1.89 12.39 18.38
C HIS A 45 0.59 12.51 19.17
N GLY A 46 0.14 11.44 19.82
CA GLY A 46 -1.11 11.39 20.58
C GLY A 46 -2.07 10.31 20.07
N THR A 47 -3.30 10.37 20.57
CA THR A 47 -4.34 9.37 20.31
C THR A 47 -5.42 9.94 19.39
N ILE A 48 -5.82 9.15 18.39
CA ILE A 48 -6.94 9.45 17.50
C ILE A 48 -8.10 8.52 17.85
N CYS A 49 -9.25 9.09 18.22
CA CYS A 49 -10.48 8.32 18.42
C CYS A 49 -11.21 8.13 17.09
N ALA A 50 -11.49 6.89 16.70
CA ALA A 50 -12.12 6.54 15.44
C ALA A 50 -13.31 5.60 15.64
N ASN A 51 -14.42 5.83 14.95
CA ASN A 51 -15.58 4.92 14.97
C ASN A 51 -15.25 3.55 14.33
N ARG A 52 -14.25 3.52 13.44
CA ARG A 52 -13.77 2.32 12.76
C ARG A 52 -12.32 2.51 12.32
N ILE A 53 -11.61 1.40 12.19
CA ILE A 53 -10.24 1.35 11.67
C ILE A 53 -10.20 0.41 10.46
N VAL A 54 -9.28 0.66 9.53
CA VAL A 54 -9.02 -0.20 8.38
C VAL A 54 -7.52 -0.49 8.33
N ASN A 55 -7.14 -1.77 8.39
CA ASN A 55 -5.75 -2.17 8.31
C ASN A 55 -5.31 -2.28 6.84
N THR A 56 -4.55 -1.30 6.36
CA THR A 56 -3.96 -1.27 5.01
C THR A 56 -2.43 -1.17 5.06
N ALA A 57 -1.80 -1.79 6.07
CA ALA A 57 -0.37 -1.61 6.39
C ALA A 57 0.60 -2.49 5.55
N GLY A 58 0.19 -2.97 4.37
CA GLY A 58 1.05 -3.82 3.53
C GLY A 58 1.57 -5.06 4.27
N PHE A 59 2.86 -5.33 4.19
CA PHE A 59 3.47 -6.47 4.88
C PHE A 59 3.57 -6.31 6.41
N TRP A 60 3.32 -5.12 6.96
CA TRP A 60 3.14 -4.90 8.40
C TRP A 60 1.73 -5.24 8.90
N ALA A 61 0.80 -5.64 8.01
CA ALA A 61 -0.58 -5.95 8.40
C ALA A 61 -0.65 -6.98 9.55
N ARG A 62 0.21 -8.01 9.53
CA ARG A 62 0.30 -9.02 10.60
C ARG A 62 0.76 -8.42 11.94
N GLU A 63 1.68 -7.46 11.93
CA GLU A 63 2.15 -6.79 13.15
C GLU A 63 1.07 -5.87 13.73
N VAL A 64 0.34 -5.14 12.87
CA VAL A 64 -0.81 -4.34 13.28
C VAL A 64 -1.94 -5.21 13.85
N GLY A 65 -2.23 -6.36 13.23
CA GLY A 65 -3.26 -7.30 13.74
C GLY A 65 -2.94 -7.85 15.13
N LYS A 66 -1.66 -8.12 15.42
CA LYS A 66 -1.22 -8.57 16.75
C LYS A 66 -1.54 -7.57 17.86
N MET A 67 -1.61 -6.26 17.55
CA MET A 67 -1.98 -5.23 18.53
C MET A 67 -3.38 -5.46 19.12
N ILE A 68 -4.25 -6.19 18.42
CA ILE A 68 -5.60 -6.53 18.86
C ILE A 68 -5.80 -8.05 19.04
N GLY A 69 -4.71 -8.81 19.12
CA GLY A 69 -4.76 -10.28 19.27
C GLY A 69 -5.24 -11.03 18.02
N PHE A 70 -5.24 -10.41 16.84
CA PHE A 70 -5.64 -11.05 15.59
C PHE A 70 -4.44 -11.52 14.76
N GLU A 71 -4.49 -12.75 14.26
CA GLU A 71 -3.45 -13.31 13.41
C GLU A 71 -3.84 -13.27 11.93
N HIS A 72 -3.30 -12.30 11.18
CA HIS A 72 -3.47 -12.26 9.73
C HIS A 72 -2.63 -13.36 9.05
N PRO A 73 -3.21 -14.18 8.16
CA PRO A 73 -2.51 -15.27 7.47
C PRO A 73 -1.71 -14.74 6.26
N THR A 74 -0.74 -13.86 6.52
CA THR A 74 0.10 -13.23 5.49
C THR A 74 1.58 -13.44 5.78
N ILE A 75 2.38 -13.61 4.72
CA ILE A 75 3.84 -13.70 4.76
C ILE A 75 4.45 -12.88 3.61
N PRO A 76 5.51 -12.07 3.86
CA PRO A 76 6.21 -11.35 2.80
C PRO A 76 6.97 -12.33 1.89
N VAL A 77 7.02 -12.03 0.59
CA VAL A 77 7.79 -12.79 -0.40
C VAL A 77 8.71 -11.86 -1.18
N HIS A 78 9.88 -12.37 -1.57
CA HIS A 78 10.78 -11.63 -2.44
C HIS A 78 10.37 -11.83 -3.90
N HIS A 79 10.44 -10.75 -4.67
CA HIS A 79 10.15 -10.73 -6.09
C HIS A 79 11.11 -9.78 -6.80
N GLN A 80 11.53 -10.13 -8.02
CA GLN A 80 12.49 -9.35 -8.82
C GLN A 80 11.96 -9.13 -10.22
N TYR A 81 12.36 -8.02 -10.83
CA TYR A 81 12.19 -7.73 -12.24
C TYR A 81 13.47 -7.10 -12.78
N VAL A 82 13.67 -7.14 -14.09
CA VAL A 82 14.86 -6.60 -14.76
C VAL A 82 14.43 -5.52 -15.75
N VAL A 83 15.20 -4.44 -15.80
CA VAL A 83 15.04 -3.36 -16.78
C VAL A 83 16.27 -3.35 -17.68
N THR A 84 16.05 -3.35 -18.99
CA THR A 84 17.13 -3.35 -19.98
C THR A 84 17.48 -1.94 -20.43
N ALA A 85 18.61 -1.79 -21.11
CA ALA A 85 18.89 -0.61 -21.92
C ALA A 85 17.89 -0.50 -23.10
N THR A 86 17.94 0.63 -23.82
CA THR A 86 17.14 0.82 -25.03
C THR A 86 17.47 -0.25 -26.07
N VAL A 87 16.45 -0.94 -26.56
CA VAL A 87 16.54 -1.92 -27.66
C VAL A 87 16.15 -1.21 -28.98
N PRO A 88 17.01 -1.16 -30.02
CA PRO A 88 16.75 -0.41 -31.25
C PRO A 88 15.43 -0.79 -31.95
N GLU A 89 15.11 -2.07 -31.99
CA GLU A 89 13.91 -2.63 -32.61
C GLU A 89 12.64 -2.16 -31.88
N VAL A 90 12.69 -2.08 -30.54
CA VAL A 90 11.59 -1.56 -29.72
C VAL A 90 11.42 -0.07 -29.95
N LYS A 91 12.52 0.70 -30.04
CA LYS A 91 12.47 2.15 -30.31
C LYS A 91 11.88 2.48 -31.69
N ALA A 92 12.08 1.61 -32.68
CA ALA A 92 11.57 1.82 -34.04
C ALA A 92 10.04 1.66 -34.18
N LEU A 93 9.36 1.12 -33.15
CA LEU A 93 7.91 0.91 -33.17
C LEU A 93 7.15 2.23 -33.07
N LYS A 94 6.05 2.35 -33.84
CA LYS A 94 5.16 3.53 -33.82
C LYS A 94 4.12 3.49 -32.70
N LYS A 95 4.01 2.36 -32.01
CA LYS A 95 3.05 2.10 -30.93
C LYS A 95 3.76 1.35 -29.82
N GLU A 96 3.28 1.55 -28.60
CA GLU A 96 3.72 0.79 -27.44
C GLU A 96 3.33 -0.70 -27.60
N LEU A 97 4.22 -1.59 -27.17
CA LEU A 97 3.93 -3.03 -27.11
C LEU A 97 2.93 -3.31 -25.99
N ALA A 98 2.05 -4.28 -26.23
CA ALA A 98 1.20 -4.79 -25.15
C ALA A 98 2.06 -5.43 -24.05
N VAL A 99 1.59 -5.39 -22.81
CA VAL A 99 2.20 -6.17 -21.73
C VAL A 99 1.99 -7.65 -22.03
N ILE A 100 3.07 -8.42 -21.99
CA ILE A 100 3.08 -9.85 -22.32
C ILE A 100 3.19 -10.64 -21.02
N ARG A 101 2.65 -11.85 -21.02
CA ARG A 101 2.93 -12.84 -20.00
C ARG A 101 3.26 -14.15 -20.68
N ASP A 102 4.47 -14.63 -20.48
CA ASP A 102 4.88 -15.96 -20.88
C ASP A 102 4.59 -16.90 -19.71
N LEU A 103 3.55 -17.73 -19.86
CA LEU A 103 3.12 -18.66 -18.81
C LEU A 103 4.06 -19.86 -18.69
N GLU A 104 4.67 -20.31 -19.78
CA GLU A 104 5.61 -21.44 -19.77
C GLU A 104 6.97 -21.00 -19.20
N GLY A 105 7.44 -19.81 -19.59
CA GLY A 105 8.64 -19.18 -19.04
C GLY A 105 8.46 -18.56 -17.65
N SER A 106 7.21 -18.43 -17.18
CA SER A 106 6.85 -17.87 -15.88
C SER A 106 7.37 -16.44 -15.62
N TYR A 107 7.30 -15.56 -16.63
CA TYR A 107 7.62 -14.13 -16.48
C TYR A 107 6.58 -13.24 -17.15
N TYR A 108 6.63 -11.97 -16.78
CA TYR A 108 5.88 -10.87 -17.38
C TYR A 108 6.84 -9.74 -17.75
#